data_AF-A0A5C6E6B3-F1
#
_entry.id   AF-A0A5C6E6B3-F1
#
_cell.length_a   1.000
_cell.length_b   1.000
_cell.length_c   1.000
_cell.angle_alpha   90.00
_cell.angle_beta   90.00
_cell.angle_gamma   90.00
#
_symmetry.space_group_name_H-M   'P 1'
#
loop_
_entity.id
_entity.type
_entity.pdbx_description
1 polymer ?
#
loop_
_entity_poly.entity_id
_entity_poly.type
_entity_poly.pdbx_seq_one_letter_code
_entity_poly.pdbx_strand_id
1 'polypeptide(L)'
;MSNEIDKPDLGFHCASCGMYHDHLPMDFGAETPAAYDSIPKSERDARCELTPDFCVIDENEFFIRGCLEIPVLDSPRPFVWGVWTSISFKSFHRMGEIWESLGESRSLRFLDGFVRSCRFTQILFC
;
A
#
# COMPACT_ATOMS: atom_id res chain seq x y z
N MET A 1 36.95 2.24 28.26
CA MET A 1 35.50 2.13 28.48
C MET A 1 34.81 2.91 27.37
N SER A 2 34.71 2.30 26.20
CA SER A 2 33.90 2.82 25.10
C SER A 2 32.45 2.49 25.42
N ASN A 3 31.63 3.53 25.60
CA ASN A 3 30.20 3.39 25.81
C ASN A 3 29.61 2.62 24.62
N GLU A 4 29.19 1.40 24.89
CA GLU A 4 28.32 0.62 24.02
C GLU A 4 26.99 1.38 24.00
N ILE A 5 26.75 2.13 22.94
CA ILE A 5 25.45 2.75 22.71
C ILE A 5 24.50 1.58 22.53
N ASP A 6 23.59 1.37 23.48
CA ASP A 6 22.51 0.40 23.39
C ASP A 6 21.89 0.50 22.00
N LYS A 7 22.19 -0.49 21.14
CA LYS A 7 21.64 -0.52 19.81
C LYS A 7 20.14 -0.76 20.00
N PRO A 8 19.26 0.13 19.54
CA PRO A 8 17.83 -0.09 19.70
C PRO A 8 17.47 -1.42 19.05
N ASP A 9 16.59 -2.17 19.69
CA ASP A 9 15.99 -3.34 19.08
C ASP A 9 15.13 -2.85 17.90
N LEU A 10 15.62 -3.10 16.69
CA LEU A 10 15.01 -2.64 15.43
C LEU A 10 14.12 -3.70 14.79
N GLY A 11 13.89 -4.81 15.49
CA GLY A 11 13.10 -5.90 14.96
C GLY A 11 11.58 -5.66 15.01
N PHE A 12 10.84 -6.51 14.30
CA PHE A 12 9.39 -6.42 14.18
C PHE A 12 8.76 -7.79 13.97
N HIS A 13 7.47 -7.90 14.31
CA HIS A 13 6.64 -9.04 13.91
C HIS A 13 5.99 -8.76 12.56
N CYS A 14 6.26 -9.60 11.57
CA CYS A 14 5.67 -9.47 10.26
C CYS A 14 4.20 -9.93 10.27
N ALA A 15 3.28 -9.05 9.88
CA ALA A 15 1.86 -9.39 9.77
C ALA A 15 1.57 -10.43 8.67
N SER A 16 2.42 -10.52 7.64
CA SER A 16 2.23 -11.45 6.51
C SER A 16 2.70 -12.87 6.79
N CYS A 17 3.85 -13.05 7.45
CA CYS A 17 4.42 -14.38 7.73
C CYS A 17 4.30 -14.82 9.19
N GLY A 18 3.95 -13.90 10.11
CA GLY A 18 3.80 -14.16 11.54
C GLY A 18 5.10 -14.28 12.33
N MET A 19 6.27 -14.24 11.67
CA MET A 19 7.58 -14.40 12.31
C MET A 19 8.15 -13.08 12.83
N TYR A 20 9.02 -13.18 13.83
CA TYR A 20 9.87 -12.06 14.25
C TYR A 20 11.06 -11.93 13.30
N HIS A 21 11.37 -10.71 12.92
CA HIS A 21 12.55 -10.34 12.14
C HIS A 21 13.40 -9.40 12.99
N ASP A 22 14.70 -9.67 13.10
CA ASP A 22 15.67 -8.88 13.88
C ASP A 22 16.31 -7.73 13.08
N HIS A 23 15.68 -7.36 11.97
CA HIS A 23 16.11 -6.31 11.05
C HIS A 23 14.95 -5.36 10.75
N LEU A 24 15.26 -4.20 10.18
CA LEU A 24 14.26 -3.23 9.74
C LEU A 24 13.33 -3.83 8.68
N PRO A 25 12.04 -3.43 8.66
CA PRO A 25 11.12 -3.82 7.59
C PRO A 25 11.57 -3.21 6.26
N MET A 26 11.71 -4.05 5.24
CA MET A 26 12.03 -3.63 3.86
C MET A 26 10.76 -3.50 2.98
N ASP A 27 9.60 -3.72 3.58
CA ASP A 27 8.27 -3.54 2.98
C ASP A 27 7.37 -2.94 4.06
N PHE A 28 6.77 -1.80 3.78
CA PHE A 28 5.94 -1.08 4.73
C PHE A 28 4.78 -0.38 4.02
N GLY A 29 3.60 -0.42 4.60
CA GLY A 29 2.44 0.29 4.08
C GLY A 29 1.22 0.11 4.97
N ALA A 30 0.29 1.06 4.89
CA ALA A 30 -0.98 0.95 5.61
C ALA A 30 -1.84 -0.16 5.00
N GLU A 31 -2.51 -0.94 5.84
CA GLU A 31 -3.46 -1.97 5.40
C GLU A 31 -4.68 -1.35 4.68
N THR A 32 -5.01 -0.11 5.03
CA THR A 32 -6.21 0.60 4.59
C THR A 32 -5.91 2.04 4.19
N PRO A 33 -6.70 2.64 3.28
CA PRO A 33 -6.61 4.07 3.03
C PRO A 33 -7.14 4.86 4.23
N ALA A 34 -6.55 6.02 4.53
CA ALA A 34 -6.97 6.83 5.68
C ALA A 34 -8.45 7.26 5.62
N ALA A 35 -9.03 7.37 4.41
CA ALA A 35 -10.46 7.63 4.23
C ALA A 35 -11.34 6.51 4.84
N TYR A 36 -10.96 5.25 4.63
CA TYR A 36 -11.64 4.09 5.23
C TYR A 36 -11.55 4.13 6.76
N ASP A 37 -10.38 4.51 7.29
CA ASP A 37 -10.19 4.56 8.74
C ASP A 37 -10.97 5.66 9.44
N SER A 38 -11.35 6.72 8.71
CA SER A 38 -12.21 7.78 9.22
C SER A 38 -13.67 7.36 9.39
N ILE A 39 -14.09 6.23 8.80
CA ILE A 39 -15.45 5.71 8.89
C ILE A 39 -15.61 4.89 10.17
N PRO A 40 -16.72 5.06 10.94
CA PRO A 40 -17.00 4.23 12.11
C PRO A 40 -17.02 2.75 11.76
N LYS A 41 -16.38 1.91 12.59
CA LYS A 41 -16.28 0.45 12.34
C LYS A 41 -17.63 -0.22 12.07
N SER A 42 -18.69 0.23 12.74
CA SER A 42 -20.05 -0.29 12.58
C SER A 42 -20.69 -0.01 11.22
N GLU A 43 -20.17 0.96 10.47
CA GLU A 43 -20.71 1.38 9.17
C GLU A 43 -19.91 0.84 7.99
N ARG A 44 -18.66 0.39 8.22
CA ARG A 44 -17.72 0.02 7.15
C ARG A 44 -18.27 -1.07 6.24
N ASP A 45 -18.87 -2.13 6.79
CA ASP A 45 -19.40 -3.25 5.99
C ASP A 45 -20.56 -2.82 5.07
N ALA A 46 -21.29 -1.77 5.45
CA ALA A 46 -22.42 -1.26 4.67
C ALA A 46 -22.01 -0.19 3.65
N ARG A 47 -20.87 0.48 3.87
CA ARG A 47 -20.42 1.64 3.09
C ARG A 47 -19.18 1.39 2.26
N CYS A 48 -18.43 0.34 2.56
CA CYS A 48 -17.10 0.14 2.02
C CYS A 48 -16.92 -1.27 1.48
N GLU A 49 -16.31 -1.35 0.31
CA GLU A 49 -15.74 -2.59 -0.22
C GLU A 49 -14.22 -2.47 -0.15
N LEU A 50 -13.60 -3.18 0.79
CA LEU A 50 -12.16 -3.16 1.00
C LEU A 50 -11.55 -4.52 0.64
N THR A 51 -10.52 -4.49 -0.19
CA THR A 51 -9.64 -5.63 -0.48
C THR A 51 -8.18 -5.22 -0.26
N PRO A 52 -7.21 -6.14 -0.35
CA PRO A 52 -5.80 -5.78 -0.22
C PRO A 52 -5.32 -4.74 -1.25
N ASP A 53 -5.95 -4.70 -2.43
CA ASP A 53 -5.50 -3.90 -3.58
C ASP A 53 -6.40 -2.70 -3.91
N PHE A 54 -7.67 -2.72 -3.49
CA PHE A 54 -8.61 -1.63 -3.76
C PHE A 54 -9.56 -1.37 -2.59
N CYS A 55 -10.06 -0.14 -2.53
CA CYS A 55 -11.11 0.26 -1.59
C CYS A 55 -12.11 1.14 -2.31
N VAL A 56 -13.40 0.83 -2.19
CA VAL A 56 -14.51 1.65 -2.68
C VAL A 56 -15.33 2.10 -1.47
N ILE A 57 -15.65 3.40 -1.39
CA ILE A 57 -16.45 3.98 -0.32
C ILE A 57 -17.67 4.68 -0.94
N ASP A 58 -18.86 4.40 -0.39
CA ASP A 58 -20.16 4.98 -0.78
C ASP A 58 -20.40 4.97 -2.30
N GLU A 59 -19.85 3.98 -3.00
CA GLU A 59 -19.89 3.80 -4.47
C GLU A 59 -19.35 5.00 -5.29
N ASN A 60 -18.64 5.95 -4.67
CA ASN A 60 -18.22 7.19 -5.33
C ASN A 60 -16.75 7.60 -5.08
N GLU A 61 -16.11 7.07 -4.05
CA GLU A 61 -14.68 7.24 -3.80
C GLU A 61 -13.94 5.93 -4.08
N PHE A 62 -12.91 6.01 -4.92
CA PHE A 62 -12.17 4.84 -5.41
C PHE A 62 -10.70 4.98 -5.05
N PHE A 63 -10.16 3.96 -4.40
CA PHE A 63 -8.76 3.91 -4.00
C PHE A 63 -8.11 2.64 -4.51
N ILE A 64 -6.84 2.75 -4.89
CA ILE A 64 -5.98 1.63 -5.24
C ILE A 64 -4.73 1.66 -4.38
N ARG A 65 -4.23 0.47 -4.04
CA ARG A 65 -2.92 0.30 -3.40
C ARG A 65 -1.87 0.11 -4.48
N GLY A 66 -0.81 0.91 -4.41
CA GLY A 66 0.38 0.78 -5.24
C GLY A 66 1.61 0.52 -4.40
N CYS A 67 2.65 -0.04 -5.01
CA CYS A 67 3.96 -0.24 -4.39
C CYS A 67 4.96 0.75 -4.99
N LEU A 68 5.52 1.61 -4.15
CA LEU A 68 6.64 2.48 -4.52
C LEU A 68 7.95 1.81 -4.13
N GLU A 69 8.75 1.43 -5.12
CA GLU A 69 10.10 0.92 -4.89
C GLU A 69 11.09 2.08 -4.72
N ILE A 70 11.72 2.15 -3.56
CA ILE A 70 12.74 3.14 -3.21
C ILE A 70 14.10 2.41 -3.15
N PRO A 71 15.05 2.72 -4.05
CA PRO A 71 16.38 2.14 -3.98
C PRO A 71 17.08 2.49 -2.67
N VAL A 72 17.61 1.47 -2.00
CA VAL A 72 18.41 1.63 -0.78
C VAL A 72 19.88 1.39 -1.13
N LEU A 73 20.74 2.35 -0.81
CA LEU A 73 22.17 2.22 -1.04
C LEU A 73 22.72 1.01 -0.27
N ASP A 74 23.61 0.24 -0.92
CA ASP A 74 24.23 -0.96 -0.37
C ASP A 74 23.27 -2.10 0.05
N SER A 75 22.01 -2.05 -0.41
CA SER A 75 21.04 -3.13 -0.25
C SER A 75 20.83 -3.87 -1.59
N PRO A 76 20.74 -5.22 -1.60
CA PRO A 76 20.43 -5.98 -2.81
C PRO A 76 18.95 -5.88 -3.23
N ARG A 77 18.09 -5.27 -2.40
CA ARG A 77 16.65 -5.14 -2.64
C ARG A 77 16.16 -3.72 -2.32
N PRO A 78 15.18 -3.19 -3.08
CA PRO A 78 14.59 -1.90 -2.75
C PRO A 78 13.78 -1.99 -1.44
N PHE A 79 13.57 -0.83 -0.83
CA PHE A 79 12.52 -0.65 0.14
C PHE A 79 11.18 -0.48 -0.60
N VAL A 80 10.16 -1.23 -0.21
CA VAL A 80 8.83 -1.15 -0.81
C VAL A 80 7.93 -0.35 0.11
N TRP A 81 7.36 0.73 -0.42
CA TRP A 81 6.34 1.51 0.28
C TRP A 81 4.96 1.28 -0.36
N GLY A 82 4.09 0.55 0.35
CA GLY A 82 2.68 0.44 0.00
C GLY A 82 1.94 1.76 0.24
N VAL A 83 1.42 2.37 -0.82
CA VAL A 83 0.72 3.65 -0.79
C VAL A 83 -0.70 3.50 -1.33
N TRP A 84 -1.67 4.08 -0.63
CA TRP A 84 -3.04 4.21 -1.10
C TRP A 84 -3.21 5.49 -1.90
N THR A 85 -3.91 5.39 -3.03
CA THR A 85 -4.10 6.51 -3.96
C THR A 85 -5.55 6.59 -4.38
N SER A 86 -6.15 7.78 -4.24
CA SER A 86 -7.47 8.06 -4.78
C SER A 86 -7.40 8.22 -6.30
N ILE A 87 -8.33 7.58 -7.00
CA ILE A 87 -8.42 7.62 -8.45
C ILE A 87 -9.85 7.95 -8.91
N SER A 88 -9.98 8.44 -10.13
CA SER A 88 -11.30 8.70 -10.70
C SER A 88 -12.06 7.39 -10.99
N PHE A 89 -13.39 7.44 -10.99
CA PHE A 89 -14.24 6.32 -11.44
C PHE A 89 -13.83 5.78 -12.81
N LYS A 90 -13.53 6.67 -13.77
CA LYS A 90 -13.08 6.29 -15.12
C LYS A 90 -11.77 5.49 -15.08
N SER A 91 -10.84 5.88 -14.22
CA SER A 91 -9.58 5.16 -14.02
C SER A 91 -9.82 3.80 -13.38
N PHE A 92 -10.68 3.74 -12.36
CA PHE A 92 -11.03 2.51 -11.66
C PHE A 92 -11.70 1.50 -12.60
N HIS A 93 -12.70 1.93 -13.38
CA HIS A 93 -13.38 1.08 -14.35
C HIS A 93 -12.42 0.54 -15.42
N ARG A 94 -11.58 1.41 -15.99
CA ARG A 94 -10.56 1.00 -16.97
C ARG A 94 -9.58 -0.04 -16.39
N MET A 95 -9.23 0.09 -15.12
CA MET A 95 -8.37 -0.87 -14.44
C MET A 95 -9.04 -2.24 -14.35
N GLY A 96 -10.33 -2.29 -14.00
CA GLY A 96 -11.13 -3.53 -13.99
C GLY A 96 -11.14 -4.24 -15.35
N GLU A 97 -11.41 -3.49 -16.44
CA GLU A 97 -11.39 -4.03 -17.81
C GLU A 97 -10.02 -4.64 -18.19
N ILE A 98 -8.94 -3.98 -17.77
CA ILE A 98 -7.57 -4.46 -18.03
C ILE A 98 -7.28 -5.73 -17.23
N TRP A 99 -7.75 -5.79 -15.98
CA TRP A 99 -7.56 -6.94 -15.11
C TRP A 99 -8.25 -8.20 -15.66
N GLU A 100 -9.51 -8.06 -16.07
CA GLU A 100 -10.29 -9.14 -16.66
C GLU A 100 -9.69 -9.64 -17.99
N SER A 101 -9.16 -8.73 -18.81
CA SER A 101 -8.63 -9.08 -20.14
C SER A 101 -7.23 -9.68 -20.12
N LEU A 102 -6.39 -9.36 -19.13
CA LEU A 102 -4.98 -9.77 -19.10
C LEU A 102 -4.68 -10.92 -18.12
N GLY A 103 -5.53 -11.14 -17.12
CA GLY A 103 -5.22 -11.99 -15.97
C GLY A 103 -4.15 -11.38 -15.04
N GLU A 104 -4.17 -11.78 -13.77
CA GLU A 104 -3.42 -11.14 -12.65
C GLU A 104 -1.92 -10.91 -12.93
N SER A 105 -1.25 -11.86 -13.60
CA SER A 105 0.21 -11.78 -13.82
C SER A 105 0.65 -10.74 -14.87
N ARG A 106 -0.28 -10.25 -15.72
CA ARG A 106 0.02 -9.27 -16.78
C ARG A 106 -0.50 -7.87 -16.49
N SER A 107 -1.49 -7.72 -15.60
CA SER A 107 -2.04 -6.41 -15.20
C SER A 107 -1.02 -5.55 -14.43
N LEU A 108 -0.16 -6.18 -13.62
CA LEU A 108 0.83 -5.50 -12.77
C LEU A 108 1.78 -4.56 -13.53
N ARG A 109 2.22 -4.91 -14.75
CA ARG A 109 3.10 -4.06 -15.57
C ARG A 109 2.47 -2.73 -15.99
N PHE A 110 1.14 -2.66 -16.08
CA PHE A 110 0.43 -1.45 -16.47
C PHE A 110 0.20 -0.53 -15.28
N LEU A 111 -0.03 -1.11 -14.09
CA LEU A 111 -0.22 -0.37 -12.85
C LEU A 111 1.06 0.36 -12.41
N ASP A 112 2.24 -0.24 -12.63
CA ASP A 112 3.53 0.42 -12.39
C ASP A 112 3.68 1.75 -13.14
N GLY A 113 3.14 1.82 -14.37
CA GLY A 113 3.13 3.04 -15.18
C GLY A 113 2.06 4.05 -14.71
N PHE A 114 0.93 3.57 -14.22
CA PHE A 114 -0.21 4.40 -13.80
C PHE A 114 0.05 5.09 -12.45
N VAL A 115 0.62 4.38 -11.47
CA VAL A 115 0.95 4.93 -10.13
C VAL A 115 1.91 6.11 -10.23
N ARG A 116 2.81 6.14 -11.22
CA ARG A 116 3.73 7.28 -11.48
C ARG A 116 3.04 8.58 -11.91
N SER A 117 1.78 8.52 -12.35
CA SER A 117 1.01 9.65 -12.87
C SER A 117 -0.06 10.16 -11.88
N CYS A 118 -0.30 9.44 -10.80
CA CYS A 118 -1.33 9.80 -9.83
C CYS A 118 -0.90 10.99 -8.96
N ARG A 119 -1.85 11.87 -8.63
CA ARG A 119 -1.63 12.97 -7.70
C ARG A 119 -1.60 12.40 -6.28
N PHE A 120 -0.41 12.39 -5.69
CA PHE A 120 -0.16 11.95 -4.33
C PHE A 120 -0.65 12.97 -3.31
N THR A 121 -1.93 12.94 -2.94
CA THR A 121 -2.48 13.84 -1.90
C THR A 121 -2.36 13.29 -0.47
N GLN A 122 -1.80 12.08 -0.26
CA GLN A 122 -1.79 11.41 1.05
C GLN A 122 -0.42 10.85 1.50
N ILE A 123 0.70 11.34 0.94
CA ILE A 123 2.05 10.89 1.37
C ILE A 123 2.47 11.44 2.75
N LEU A 124 1.75 12.40 3.33
CA LEU A 124 2.24 13.21 4.46
C LEU A 124 1.63 12.91 5.84
N PHE A 125 0.93 11.78 6.02
CA PHE A 125 0.43 11.39 7.34
C PHE A 125 0.77 9.92 7.64
N CYS A 126 2.05 9.70 7.98
CA CYS A 126 2.47 8.66 8.91
C CYS A 126 3.28 9.35 10.00
#